data_AF-A0A8T4W0W9-F1
#
_entry.id   AF-A0A8T4W0W9-F1
#
_cell.length_a   1.000
_cell.length_b   1.000
_cell.length_c   1.000
_cell.angle_alpha   90.00
_cell.angle_beta   90.00
_cell.angle_gamma   90.00
#
_symmetry.space_group_name_H-M   'P 1'
#
loop_
_entity.id
_entity.type
_entity.pdbx_description
1 polymer ?
#
loop_
_entity_poly.entity_id
_entity_poly.type
_entity_poly.pdbx_seq_one_letter_code
_entity_poly.pdbx_strand_id
1 'polypeptide(L)'
;VLPYAQVFTAVAMFGIVIVAGYLLLAMQRVLFGPFEADTDHEIVPAAVTDRVSIMVLLLIVILLGMAPDLIYGIIQDAVQPILSIGGGL
;
A
#
# COMPACT_ATOMS: atom_id res chain seq x y z
N VAL A 1 29.56 -9.04 1.67
CA VAL A 1 28.40 -9.06 0.75
C VAL A 1 27.83 -10.47 0.74
N LEU A 2 26.54 -10.63 1.04
CA LEU A 2 25.91 -11.95 1.01
C LEU A 2 25.84 -12.45 -0.44
N PRO A 3 26.32 -13.66 -0.75
CA PRO A 3 26.17 -14.21 -2.10
C PRO A 3 24.68 -14.33 -2.44
N TYR A 4 24.32 -14.04 -3.69
CA TYR A 4 22.93 -14.03 -4.20
C TYR A 4 21.99 -12.95 -3.67
N ALA A 5 22.42 -12.04 -2.78
CA ALA A 5 21.57 -10.96 -2.27
C ALA A 5 20.89 -10.16 -3.39
N GLN A 6 21.63 -9.86 -4.47
CA GLN A 6 21.09 -9.17 -5.65
C GLN A 6 19.94 -9.94 -6.32
N VAL A 7 20.05 -11.27 -6.40
CA VAL A 7 19.00 -12.11 -6.99
C VAL A 7 17.76 -12.11 -6.10
N PHE A 8 17.94 -12.25 -4.79
CA PHE A 8 16.83 -12.18 -3.84
C PHE A 8 16.14 -10.82 -3.87
N THR A 9 16.89 -9.72 -3.87
CA THR A 9 16.32 -8.37 -3.98
C THR A 9 15.58 -8.20 -5.31
N ALA A 10 16.14 -8.67 -6.43
CA ALA A 10 15.47 -8.57 -7.72
C ALA A 10 14.14 -9.33 -7.75
N VAL A 11 14.11 -10.56 -7.23
CA VAL A 11 12.87 -11.36 -7.14
C VAL A 11 11.86 -10.70 -6.19
N ALA A 12 12.30 -10.20 -5.04
CA ALA A 12 11.43 -9.51 -4.09
C ALA A 12 10.82 -8.23 -4.70
N MET A 13 11.63 -7.42 -5.38
CA MET A 13 11.19 -6.19 -6.04
C MET A 13 10.28 -6.48 -7.24
N PHE A 14 10.46 -7.61 -7.95
CA PHE A 14 9.57 -8.00 -9.03
C PHE A 14 8.11 -8.20 -8.57
N GLY A 15 7.88 -8.53 -7.29
CA GLY A 15 6.55 -8.57 -6.69
C GLY A 15 5.77 -7.26 -6.84
N ILE A 16 6.45 -6.10 -6.82
CA ILE A 16 5.83 -4.78 -7.03
C ILE A 16 5.19 -4.70 -8.42
N VAL A 17 5.83 -5.28 -9.44
CA VAL A 17 5.31 -5.28 -10.82
C VAL A 17 4.03 -6.10 -10.91
N ILE A 18 4.00 -7.27 -10.25
CA ILE A 18 2.82 -8.14 -10.21
C ILE A 18 1.66 -7.42 -9.53
N VAL A 19 1.91 -6.81 -8.36
CA VAL A 19 0.88 -6.07 -7.61
C VAL A 19 0.36 -4.89 -8.43
N ALA A 20 1.25 -4.07 -9.01
CA ALA A 20 0.85 -2.94 -9.83
C ALA A 20 0.02 -3.39 -11.05
N GLY A 21 0.47 -4.44 -11.75
CA GLY A 21 -0.26 -5.00 -12.89
C GLY A 21 -1.65 -5.50 -12.52
N TYR A 22 -1.79 -6.21 -11.40
CA TYR A 22 -3.08 -6.66 -10.90
C TYR A 22 -4.00 -5.49 -10.51
N LEU A 23 -3.46 -4.48 -9.81
CA LEU A 23 -4.24 -3.30 -9.42
C LEU A 23 -4.73 -2.51 -10.64
N LEU A 24 -3.87 -2.31 -11.64
CA LEU A 24 -4.26 -1.65 -12.89
C LEU A 24 -5.34 -2.45 -13.64
N LEU A 25 -5.21 -3.78 -13.71
CA LEU A 25 -6.22 -4.65 -14.30
C LEU A 25 -7.56 -4.57 -13.55
N ALA A 26 -7.52 -4.58 -12.21
CA ALA A 26 -8.71 -4.46 -11.38
C ALA A 26 -9.40 -3.11 -11.59
N MET A 27 -8.65 -2.01 -11.58
CA MET A 27 -9.18 -0.67 -11.86
C MET A 27 -9.79 -0.59 -13.26
N GLN A 28 -9.14 -1.17 -14.27
CA GLN A 28 -9.67 -1.23 -15.62
C GLN A 28 -11.05 -1.90 -15.66
N ARG A 29 -11.22 -3.01 -14.95
CA ARG A 29 -12.48 -3.76 -14.92
C ARG A 29 -13.57 -3.05 -14.10
N VAL A 30 -13.22 -2.47 -12.95
CA VAL A 30 -14.18 -1.87 -12.02
C VAL A 30 -14.62 -0.48 -12.46
N LEU A 31 -13.71 0.34 -12.99
CA LEU A 31 -14.01 1.74 -13.31
C LEU A 31 -14.32 1.97 -14.79
N PHE A 32 -13.76 1.14 -15.68
CA PHE A 32 -13.87 1.31 -17.14
C PHE A 32 -14.51 0.12 -17.85
N GLY A 33 -14.88 -0.94 -17.13
CA GLY A 33 -15.61 -2.08 -17.66
C GLY A 33 -17.10 -1.79 -17.88
N PRO A 34 -17.83 -2.70 -18.52
CA PRO A 34 -19.29 -2.61 -18.60
C PRO A 34 -19.87 -2.59 -17.19
N PHE A 35 -20.80 -1.66 -16.95
CA PHE A 35 -21.48 -1.55 -15.67
C PHE A 35 -22.46 -2.73 -15.53
N GLU A 36 -22.10 -3.69 -14.68
CA GLU A 36 -22.87 -4.89 -14.42
C GLU A 36 -22.98 -5.04 -12.90
N ALA A 37 -24.15 -4.72 -12.35
CA ALA A 37 -24.45 -4.80 -10.93
C ALA A 37 -25.59 -5.78 -10.72
N ASP A 38 -25.27 -6.97 -10.20
CA ASP A 38 -26.24 -8.01 -9.85
C ASP A 38 -26.88 -7.67 -8.50
N THR A 39 -27.62 -6.57 -8.45
CA THR A 39 -28.33 -6.13 -7.25
C THR A 39 -29.66 -5.49 -7.61
N ASP A 40 -30.68 -5.77 -6.80
CA ASP A 40 -32.00 -5.16 -6.92
C ASP A 40 -32.04 -3.70 -6.40
N HIS A 41 -30.91 -3.16 -5.93
CA HIS A 41 -30.81 -1.82 -5.36
C HIS A 41 -30.36 -0.78 -6.39
N GLU A 42 -30.99 0.39 -6.37
CA GLU A 42 -30.60 1.52 -7.22
C GLU A 42 -29.23 2.07 -6.77
N ILE A 43 -28.29 2.19 -7.72
CA ILE A 43 -26.95 2.69 -7.42
C ILE A 43 -27.01 4.21 -7.31
N VAL A 44 -26.94 4.69 -6.07
CA VAL A 44 -26.97 6.11 -5.74
C VAL A 44 -25.56 6.62 -5.38
N PRO A 45 -25.29 7.94 -5.53
CA PRO A 45 -24.05 8.54 -5.07
C PRO A 45 -23.79 8.29 -3.59
N ALA A 46 -22.52 8.04 -3.22
CA ALA A 46 -22.13 7.78 -1.84
C ALA A 46 -22.52 8.93 -0.90
N ALA A 47 -22.97 8.56 0.31
CA ALA A 47 -23.31 9.49 1.36
C ALA A 47 -22.11 10.38 1.72
N VAL A 48 -22.38 11.58 2.23
CA VAL A 48 -21.33 12.57 2.55
C VAL A 48 -20.35 12.01 3.58
N THR A 49 -20.85 11.29 4.59
CA THR A 49 -20.02 10.65 5.61
C THR A 49 -19.04 9.64 5.03
N ASP A 50 -19.49 8.80 4.10
CA ASP A 50 -18.65 7.79 3.46
C ASP A 50 -17.54 8.45 2.64
N ARG A 51 -17.88 9.52 1.92
CA ARG A 51 -16.91 10.31 1.15
C ARG A 51 -15.87 10.97 2.05
N VAL A 52 -16.29 11.55 3.17
CA VAL A 52 -15.38 12.17 4.14
C VAL A 52 -14.41 11.14 4.70
N SER A 53 -14.89 9.94 5.05
CA SER A 53 -14.04 8.85 5.56
C SER A 53 -12.93 8.47 4.58
N ILE A 54 -13.29 8.27 3.30
CA ILE A 54 -12.32 7.95 2.23
C ILE A 54 -11.32 9.10 2.05
N MET A 55 -11.78 10.35 2.08
CA MET A 55 -10.91 11.52 1.90
C MET A 55 -9.91 11.68 3.06
N VAL A 56 -10.34 11.44 4.30
CA VAL A 56 -9.45 11.48 5.47
C VAL A 56 -8.37 10.41 5.35
N LEU A 57 -8.75 9.18 4.98
CA LEU A 57 -7.79 8.09 4.78
C LEU A 57 -6.79 8.43 3.67
N LEU A 58 -7.26 8.96 2.54
CA LEU A 58 -6.41 9.39 1.43
C LEU A 58 -5.40 10.46 1.86
N LEU A 59 -5.85 11.46 2.64
CA LEU A 59 -4.97 12.50 3.16
C LEU A 59 -3.89 11.94 4.08
N ILE A 60 -4.22 10.98 4.94
CA ILE A 60 -3.25 10.32 5.83
C ILE A 60 -2.21 9.56 5.01
N VAL A 61 -2.64 8.80 3.99
CA VAL A 61 -1.73 8.05 3.11
C VAL A 61 -0.80 9.00 2.35
N ILE A 62 -1.31 10.10 1.82
CA ILE A 62 -0.50 11.11 1.11
C ILE A 62 0.48 11.78 2.07
N LEU A 63 0.01 12.20 3.26
CA LEU A 63 0.86 12.85 4.27
C LEU A 63 2.02 11.95 4.68
N LEU A 64 1.72 10.68 4.95
CA LEU A 64 2.74 9.70 5.33
C LEU A 64 3.71 9.40 4.19
N GLY A 65 3.23 9.34 2.96
CA GLY A 65 4.07 9.16 1.77
C GLY A 65 5.00 10.35 1.50
N MET A 66 4.53 11.57 1.76
CA MET A 66 5.32 12.79 1.57
C MET A 66 6.31 13.06 2.72
N ALA A 67 5.91 12.75 3.95
CA ALA A 67 6.68 13.01 5.17
C ALA A 67 6.85 11.72 6.00
N PRO A 68 7.67 10.75 5.54
CA PRO A 68 7.85 9.47 6.23
C PRO A 68 8.48 9.62 7.62
N ASP A 69 9.21 10.71 7.86
CA ASP A 69 9.89 11.01 9.12
C ASP A 69 8.92 11.09 10.32
N LEU A 70 7.63 11.37 10.06
CA LEU A 70 6.54 11.35 11.05
C LEU A 70 6.50 10.04 11.86
N ILE A 71 6.81 8.91 11.23
CA ILE A 71 6.77 7.58 11.88
C ILE A 71 8.16 6.92 11.90
N TYR A 72 9.06 7.31 11.01
CA TYR A 72 10.37 6.67 10.86
C TYR A 72 11.22 6.67 12.14
N GLY A 73 11.16 7.74 12.94
CA GLY A 73 11.85 7.82 14.23
C GLY A 73 11.38 6.73 15.22
N ILE A 74 10.06 6.58 15.37
CA ILE A 74 9.45 5.56 16.25
C ILE A 74 9.87 4.15 15.82
N ILE A 75 9.92 3.89 14.51
CA ILE A 75 10.35 2.60 13.97
C ILE A 75 11.83 2.34 14.30
N GLN A 76 12.70 3.32 14.09
CA GLN A 76 14.12 3.18 14.39
C GLN A 76 14.35 2.91 15.88
N ASP A 77 13.71 3.68 16.77
CA ASP A 77 13.83 3.51 18.21
C ASP A 77 13.41 2.09 18.66
N ALA A 78 12.40 1.52 17.99
CA ALA A 78 11.96 0.14 18.25
C ALA A 78 12.90 -0.93 17.68
N VAL A 79 13.52 -0.68 16.52
CA VAL A 79 14.34 -1.67 15.80
C VAL A 79 15.80 -1.69 16.27
N GLN A 80 16.37 -0.54 16.62
CA GLN A 80 17.77 -0.40 17.05
C GLN A 80 18.16 -1.38 18.18
N PRO A 81 17.34 -1.57 19.25
CA PRO A 81 17.65 -2.54 20.29
C PRO A 81 17.74 -3.98 19.77
N ILE A 82 16.87 -4.37 18.84
CA ILE A 82 16.85 -5.72 18.26
C ILE A 82 18.14 -5.97 17.47
N LEU A 83 18.60 -4.98 16.70
CA LEU A 83 19.86 -5.05 15.98
C LEU A 83 21.06 -5.12 16.92
N SER A 84 21.02 -4.41 18.05
CA SER A 84 22.11 -4.43 19.04
C SER A 84 22.23 -5.75 19.81
N ILE A 85 21.13 -6.49 20.00
CA ILE A 85 21.09 -7.74 20.78
C ILE A 85 21.25 -8.97 19.87
N GLY A 86 20.64 -8.97 18.68
CA GLY A 86 20.59 -10.12 17.77
C GLY A 86 21.25 -9.91 16.40
N GLY A 87 21.66 -8.68 16.06
CA GLY A 87 22.26 -8.33 14.76
C GLY A 87 23.78 -8.42 14.69
N GLY A 88 24.44 -8.92 15.75
CA GLY A 88 25.90 -9.05 15.85
C GLY A 88 26.49 -10.33 15.25
N LEU A 89 26.07 -10.70 14.02
CA LEU A 89 26.87 -11.54 13.13
C LEU A 89 27.61 -10.66 12.12
#